data_AF-A0A914QEE1-F1
#
_entry.id   AF-A0A914QEE1-F1
#
_cell.length_a   1.000
_cell.length_b   1.000
_cell.length_c   1.000
_cell.angle_alpha   90.00
_cell.angle_beta   90.00
_cell.angle_gamma   90.00
#
_symmetry.space_group_name_H-M   'P 1'
#
loop_
_entity.id
_entity.type
_entity.pdbx_description
1 polymer ?
#
loop_
_entity_poly.entity_id
_entity_poly.type
_entity_poly.pdbx_seq_one_letter_code
_entity_poly.pdbx_strand_id
1 'polypeptide(L)'
;MSLGFVITVNRPQNREPVVYARSASIQLKRLPGYAYFVVNLKRFDKVHLGLGIRSYRNKITVNRTDENSLAAFAYLVGDSILDVNCERITDVQLLQKRLIESLVKYGACNTVVERPESAIAIHNTRVMSNFLSSTCTTDPSMPGDVICIAQREIVRHKANQSKTIPKSVYRHVEPAKDFNGMLFLFL
;
A
#
# COMPACT_ATOMS: atom_id res chain seq x y z
N MET A 1 20.77 28.59 -25.36
CA MET A 1 19.96 27.39 -25.11
C MET A 1 20.89 26.31 -24.56
N SER A 2 20.86 26.08 -23.25
CA SER A 2 21.70 25.07 -22.58
C SER A 2 21.13 23.69 -22.88
N LEU A 3 21.82 22.92 -23.73
CA LEU A 3 21.56 21.48 -23.91
C LEU A 3 21.90 20.80 -22.59
N GLY A 4 20.88 20.54 -21.77
CA GLY A 4 21.04 19.76 -20.55
C GLY A 4 21.50 18.36 -20.90
N PHE A 5 22.72 18.01 -20.51
CA PHE A 5 23.21 16.64 -20.59
C PHE A 5 22.37 15.79 -19.65
N VAL A 6 21.54 14.91 -20.22
CA VAL A 6 20.86 13.86 -19.47
C VAL A 6 21.87 12.73 -19.25
N ILE A 7 22.51 12.74 -18.09
CA ILE A 7 23.37 11.63 -17.66
C ILE A 7 22.43 10.48 -17.23
N THR A 8 22.11 9.58 -18.16
CA THR A 8 21.38 8.36 -17.83
C THR A 8 22.37 7.34 -17.28
N VAL A 9 22.54 7.31 -15.95
CA VAL A 9 23.34 6.28 -15.30
C VAL A 9 22.55 4.97 -15.30
N ASN A 10 22.65 4.21 -16.39
CA ASN A 10 22.16 2.84 -16.39
C ASN A 10 23.13 2.02 -15.54
N ARG A 11 22.73 1.64 -14.32
CA ARG A 11 23.45 0.65 -13.50
C ARG A 11 22.71 -0.69 -13.60
N PRO A 12 22.82 -1.47 -14.70
CA PRO A 12 22.17 -2.76 -14.79
C PRO A 12 23.13 -3.82 -14.23
N GLN A 13 23.52 -3.75 -12.96
CA GLN A 13 24.42 -4.79 -12.44
C GLN A 13 23.69 -6.09 -12.10
N ASN A 14 22.36 -6.12 -11.95
CA ASN A 14 21.62 -7.36 -11.66
C ASN A 14 20.22 -7.34 -12.30
N ARG A 15 20.12 -7.59 -13.61
CA ARG A 15 18.83 -7.89 -14.28
C ARG A 15 18.81 -9.34 -14.74
N GLU A 16 18.73 -10.26 -13.80
CA GLU A 16 18.58 -11.67 -14.15
C GLU A 16 17.13 -11.95 -14.60
N PRO A 17 16.91 -12.82 -15.60
CA PRO A 17 15.57 -13.16 -16.03
C PRO A 17 14.81 -13.89 -14.92
N VAL A 18 13.51 -13.59 -14.77
CA VAL A 18 12.66 -14.32 -13.83
C VAL A 18 12.40 -15.73 -14.37
N VAL A 19 12.91 -16.75 -13.66
CA VAL A 19 12.69 -18.16 -13.98
C VAL A 19 11.19 -18.50 -13.89
N TYR A 20 10.73 -19.38 -14.80
CA TYR A 20 9.32 -19.76 -14.89
C TYR A 20 8.74 -20.30 -13.56
N ALA A 21 9.45 -21.19 -12.88
CA ALA A 21 9.02 -21.75 -11.60
C ALA A 21 8.74 -20.64 -10.56
N ARG A 22 9.64 -19.66 -10.45
CA ARG A 22 9.47 -18.51 -9.54
C ARG A 22 8.29 -17.65 -9.95
N SER A 23 8.10 -17.41 -11.25
CA SER A 23 6.96 -16.65 -11.76
C SER A 23 5.61 -17.30 -11.41
N ALA A 24 5.54 -18.64 -11.41
CA ALA A 24 4.36 -19.39 -10.99
C ALA A 24 4.13 -19.30 -9.48
N SER A 25 5.18 -19.46 -8.65
CA SER A 25 5.08 -19.36 -7.19
C SER A 25 4.56 -18.00 -6.71
N ILE A 26 4.99 -16.92 -7.36
CA ILE A 26 4.56 -15.55 -7.00
C ILE A 26 3.29 -15.11 -7.74
N GLN A 27 2.69 -15.98 -8.55
CA GLN A 27 1.52 -15.69 -9.40
C GLN A 27 1.71 -14.41 -10.23
N LEU A 28 2.86 -14.32 -10.92
CA LEU A 28 3.27 -13.13 -11.65
C LEU A 28 2.33 -12.82 -12.82
N LYS A 29 1.65 -11.68 -12.76
CA LYS A 29 0.87 -11.13 -13.89
C LYS A 29 1.70 -10.08 -14.62
N ARG A 30 2.12 -10.39 -15.84
CA ARG A 30 2.91 -9.46 -16.67
C ARG A 30 1.98 -8.43 -17.32
N LEU A 31 2.32 -7.16 -17.16
CA LEU A 31 1.62 -6.04 -17.78
C LEU A 31 2.40 -5.52 -19.00
N PRO A 32 1.71 -5.07 -20.06
CA PRO A 32 2.36 -4.48 -21.22
C PRO A 32 3.10 -3.20 -20.82
N GLY A 33 4.31 -3.02 -21.34
CA GLY A 33 5.15 -1.84 -21.05
C GLY A 33 5.91 -1.90 -19.73
N TYR A 34 5.91 -3.06 -19.04
CA TYR A 34 6.70 -3.31 -17.83
C TYR A 34 7.70 -4.45 -18.06
N ALA A 35 8.90 -4.30 -17.51
CA ALA A 35 9.93 -5.32 -17.43
C ALA A 35 9.92 -6.01 -16.07
N TYR A 36 10.27 -7.29 -16.06
CA TYR A 36 10.31 -8.13 -14.87
C TYR A 36 11.66 -8.84 -14.80
N PHE A 37 12.40 -8.63 -13.73
CA PHE A 37 13.73 -9.21 -13.53
C PHE A 37 14.02 -9.44 -12.05
N VAL A 38 14.98 -10.32 -11.78
CA VAL A 38 15.51 -10.58 -10.45
C VAL A 38 16.66 -9.62 -10.18
N VAL A 39 16.62 -9.00 -9.01
CA VAL A 39 17.66 -8.15 -8.44
C VAL A 39 18.26 -8.85 -7.24
N ASN A 40 19.58 -8.98 -7.23
CA ASN A 40 20.33 -9.54 -6.13
C ASN A 40 20.90 -8.40 -5.28
N LEU A 41 20.52 -8.35 -4.01
CA LEU A 41 21.07 -7.44 -3.02
C LEU A 41 22.08 -8.20 -2.19
N LYS A 42 23.30 -7.70 -2.15
CA LYS A 42 24.36 -8.21 -1.28
C LYS A 42 24.70 -7.16 -0.24
N ARG A 43 24.74 -7.55 1.03
CA ARG A 43 25.15 -6.67 2.11
C ARG A 43 26.63 -6.33 1.94
N PHE A 44 26.93 -5.04 2.00
CA PHE A 44 28.29 -4.51 2.07
C PHE A 44 28.52 -3.92 3.44
N ASP A 45 29.74 -4.09 3.96
CA ASP A 45 30.11 -3.49 5.23
C ASP A 45 30.09 -1.97 5.11
N LYS A 46 29.59 -1.30 6.16
CA LYS A 46 29.50 0.17 6.29
C LYS A 46 28.53 0.88 5.32
N VAL A 47 27.73 0.15 4.55
CA VAL A 47 26.67 0.72 3.69
C VAL A 47 25.29 0.43 4.30
N HIS A 48 24.44 1.44 4.38
CA HIS A 48 23.06 1.29 4.85
C HIS A 48 22.11 0.92 3.69
N LEU A 49 20.93 0.37 4.00
CA LEU A 49 19.97 -0.07 2.98
C LEU A 49 19.43 1.10 2.15
N GLY A 50 19.02 2.20 2.80
CA GLY A 50 18.58 3.45 2.16
C GLY A 50 17.38 3.31 1.22
N LEU A 51 16.39 2.49 1.62
CA LEU A 51 15.22 2.14 0.82
C LEU A 51 13.94 2.74 1.42
N GLY A 52 13.31 3.67 0.71
CA GLY A 52 11.98 4.19 1.01
C GLY A 52 10.92 3.52 0.14
N ILE A 53 9.98 2.82 0.77
CA ILE A 53 8.92 2.05 0.10
C ILE A 53 7.54 2.48 0.54
N ARG A 54 6.55 2.28 -0.32
CA ARG A 54 5.13 2.53 -0.05
C ARG A 54 4.28 1.45 -0.72
N SER A 55 3.18 1.05 -0.07
CA SER A 55 2.22 0.13 -0.70
C SER A 55 1.21 0.90 -1.55
N TYR A 56 0.96 0.38 -2.75
CA TYR A 56 -0.05 0.87 -3.66
C TYR A 56 -0.61 -0.27 -4.51
N ARG A 57 -1.95 -0.39 -4.61
CA ARG A 57 -2.64 -1.45 -5.41
C ARG A 57 -2.09 -2.85 -5.17
N ASN A 58 -1.89 -3.24 -3.91
CA ASN A 58 -1.35 -4.54 -3.51
C ASN A 58 0.06 -4.83 -4.06
N LYS A 59 0.83 -3.79 -4.36
CA LYS A 59 2.24 -3.85 -4.72
C LYS A 59 3.03 -2.90 -3.84
N ILE A 60 4.29 -3.22 -3.61
CA ILE A 60 5.18 -2.36 -2.83
C ILE A 60 6.10 -1.64 -3.80
N THR A 61 5.95 -0.32 -3.87
CA THR A 61 6.67 0.53 -4.82
C THR A 61 7.75 1.31 -4.10
N VAL A 62 8.91 1.40 -4.72
CA VAL A 62 10.05 2.20 -4.28
C VAL A 62 9.72 3.67 -4.51
N ASN A 63 9.62 4.43 -3.43
CA ASN A 63 9.30 5.85 -3.45
C ASN A 63 10.57 6.71 -3.39
N ARG A 64 11.59 6.25 -2.65
CA ARG A 64 12.83 6.98 -2.43
C ARG A 64 13.99 5.99 -2.29
N THR A 65 15.15 6.41 -2.76
CA THR A 65 16.43 5.73 -2.52
C THR A 65 17.44 6.76 -2.04
N ASP A 66 18.17 6.46 -0.98
CA ASP A 66 19.19 7.38 -0.46
C ASP A 66 20.48 7.23 -1.28
N GLU A 67 21.19 8.34 -1.50
CA GLU A 67 22.45 8.33 -2.25
C GLU A 67 23.51 7.47 -1.54
N ASN A 68 24.33 6.76 -2.33
CA ASN A 68 25.37 5.85 -1.82
C ASN A 68 24.84 4.71 -0.91
N SER A 69 23.55 4.41 -0.96
CA SER A 69 22.94 3.29 -0.24
C SER A 69 22.87 2.03 -1.10
N LEU A 70 22.69 0.86 -0.46
CA LEU A 70 22.52 -0.41 -1.16
C LEU A 70 21.33 -0.37 -2.14
N ALA A 71 20.24 0.30 -1.76
CA ALA A 71 19.06 0.45 -2.61
C ALA A 71 19.33 1.29 -3.86
N ALA A 72 20.15 2.34 -3.77
CA ALA A 72 20.48 3.16 -4.94
C ALA A 72 21.30 2.41 -6.01
N PHE A 73 21.96 1.31 -5.64
CA PHE A 73 22.63 0.42 -6.60
C PHE A 73 21.67 -0.61 -7.23
N ALA A 74 20.62 -1.01 -6.51
CA ALA A 74 19.75 -2.12 -6.87
C ALA A 74 18.43 -1.69 -7.52
N TYR A 75 17.86 -0.57 -7.08
CA TYR A 75 16.51 -0.13 -7.40
C TYR A 75 16.48 1.29 -7.96
N LEU A 76 15.41 1.59 -8.69
CA LEU A 76 15.04 2.93 -9.13
C LEU A 76 13.70 3.33 -8.50
N VAL A 77 13.49 4.64 -8.33
CA VAL A 77 12.19 5.17 -7.91
C VAL A 77 11.13 4.80 -8.95
N GLY A 78 10.01 4.26 -8.48
CA GLY A 78 8.92 3.73 -9.31
C GLY A 78 8.99 2.22 -9.57
N ASP A 79 10.08 1.56 -9.19
CA ASP A 79 10.15 0.10 -9.20
C ASP A 79 9.15 -0.50 -8.21
N SER A 80 8.53 -1.62 -8.57
CA SER A 80 7.68 -2.38 -7.65
C SER A 80 8.33 -3.71 -7.29
N ILE A 81 8.53 -3.93 -5.99
CA ILE A 81 9.07 -5.17 -5.43
C ILE A 81 7.91 -6.14 -5.23
N LEU A 82 8.01 -7.31 -5.85
CA LEU A 82 6.94 -8.30 -5.88
C LEU A 82 7.16 -9.45 -4.90
N ASP A 83 8.42 -9.80 -4.62
CA ASP A 83 8.78 -10.92 -3.77
C ASP A 83 10.14 -10.68 -3.07
N VAL A 84 10.44 -11.50 -2.06
CA VAL A 84 11.77 -11.64 -1.47
C VAL A 84 12.08 -13.12 -1.33
N ASN A 85 13.20 -13.57 -1.88
CA ASN A 85 13.65 -14.98 -1.83
C ASN A 85 12.55 -15.98 -2.24
N CYS A 86 11.85 -15.69 -3.34
CA CYS A 86 10.74 -16.48 -3.89
C CYS A 86 9.44 -16.49 -3.07
N GLU A 87 9.33 -15.70 -2.00
CA GLU A 87 8.09 -15.52 -1.22
C GLU A 87 7.39 -14.23 -1.68
N ARG A 88 6.14 -14.34 -2.14
CA ARG A 88 5.32 -13.19 -2.56
C ARG A 88 5.08 -12.26 -1.38
N ILE A 89 5.27 -10.95 -1.59
CA ILE A 89 5.01 -9.95 -0.55
C ILE A 89 4.07 -8.85 -1.08
N THR A 90 3.07 -8.50 -0.27
CA THR A 90 2.11 -7.43 -0.54
C THR A 90 2.08 -6.35 0.55
N ASP A 91 2.60 -6.66 1.74
CA ASP A 91 2.64 -5.77 2.89
C ASP A 91 4.04 -5.16 3.10
N VAL A 92 4.06 -3.85 3.37
CA VAL A 92 5.27 -3.07 3.62
C VAL A 92 6.01 -3.59 4.84
N GLN A 93 5.30 -3.89 5.93
CA GLN A 93 5.92 -4.33 7.18
C GLN A 93 6.59 -5.71 7.01
N LEU A 94 5.90 -6.62 6.34
CA LEU A 94 6.45 -7.93 6.00
C LEU A 94 7.68 -7.81 5.10
N LEU A 95 7.66 -6.91 4.10
CA LEU A 95 8.82 -6.69 3.23
C LEU A 95 10.04 -6.21 4.01
N GLN A 96 9.87 -5.20 4.88
CA GLN A 96 10.97 -4.66 5.69
C GLN A 96 11.56 -5.73 6.58
N LYS A 97 10.71 -6.49 7.28
CA LYS A 97 11.13 -7.59 8.15
C LYS A 97 11.93 -8.63 7.37
N ARG A 98 11.39 -9.13 6.24
CA ARG A 98 12.04 -10.17 5.42
C ARG A 98 13.35 -9.71 4.80
N LEU A 99 13.43 -8.46 4.33
CA LEU A 99 14.67 -7.89 3.80
C LEU A 99 15.75 -7.81 4.88
N ILE A 100 15.42 -7.27 6.05
CA ILE A 100 16.37 -7.14 7.15
C ILE A 100 16.82 -8.52 7.64
N GLU A 101 15.88 -9.45 7.86
CA GLU A 101 16.18 -10.83 8.25
C GLU A 101 17.13 -11.51 7.26
N SER A 102 16.86 -11.38 5.96
CA SER A 102 17.66 -12.04 4.92
C SER A 102 19.06 -11.43 4.83
N LEU A 103 19.17 -10.10 4.87
CA LEU A 103 20.45 -9.40 4.80
C LEU A 103 21.30 -9.58 6.06
N VAL A 104 20.68 -9.75 7.23
CA VAL A 104 21.40 -10.05 8.48
C VAL A 104 21.84 -11.50 8.54
N LYS A 105 20.97 -12.45 8.18
CA LYS A 105 21.23 -13.89 8.33
C LYS A 105 22.11 -14.46 7.22
N TYR A 106 21.83 -14.10 5.97
CA TYR A 106 22.49 -14.68 4.80
C TYR A 106 23.47 -13.71 4.13
N GLY A 107 23.44 -12.42 4.49
CA GLY A 107 24.26 -11.40 3.84
C GLY A 107 23.82 -11.05 2.42
N ALA A 108 22.73 -11.65 1.93
CA ALA A 108 22.18 -11.39 0.61
C ALA A 108 20.66 -11.66 0.57
N CYS A 109 19.97 -11.06 -0.40
CA CYS A 109 18.59 -11.39 -0.75
C CYS A 109 18.32 -11.19 -2.23
N ASN A 110 17.37 -11.94 -2.77
CA ASN A 110 16.99 -11.86 -4.18
C ASN A 110 15.54 -11.42 -4.29
N THR A 111 15.24 -10.38 -5.06
CA THR A 111 13.90 -9.82 -5.23
C THR A 111 13.49 -9.78 -6.69
N VAL A 112 12.21 -10.00 -6.99
CA VAL A 112 11.62 -9.79 -8.31
C VAL A 112 11.09 -8.37 -8.35
N VAL A 113 11.54 -7.63 -9.36
CA VAL A 113 11.18 -6.24 -9.59
C VAL A 113 10.34 -6.13 -10.86
N GLU A 114 9.26 -5.38 -10.76
CA GLU A 114 8.49 -4.85 -11.88
C GLU A 114 8.94 -3.39 -12.13
N ARG A 115 9.48 -3.10 -13.32
CA ARG A 115 9.93 -1.77 -13.71
C ARG A 115 9.17 -1.26 -14.93
N PRO A 116 8.64 -0.03 -14.93
CA PRO A 116 8.03 0.56 -16.11
C PRO A 116 9.11 0.87 -17.16
N GLU A 117 8.88 0.46 -18.41
CA GLU A 117 9.77 0.77 -19.55
C GLU A 117 9.07 1.57 -20.66
N SER A 118 7.78 1.32 -20.90
CA SER A 118 7.01 2.11 -21.87
C SER A 118 6.76 3.52 -21.35
N ALA A 119 6.77 4.52 -22.24
CA ALA A 119 6.46 5.92 -21.90
C ALA A 119 5.13 6.06 -21.14
N ILE A 120 4.12 5.29 -21.53
CA ILE A 120 2.81 5.26 -20.87
C ILE A 120 2.94 4.69 -19.44
N ALA A 121 3.67 3.60 -19.27
CA ALA A 121 3.88 2.97 -17.97
C ALA A 121 4.66 3.88 -17.02
N ILE A 122 5.71 4.54 -17.53
CA ILE A 122 6.52 5.51 -16.78
C ILE A 122 5.67 6.70 -16.35
N HIS A 123 4.86 7.26 -17.27
CA HIS A 123 3.94 8.35 -16.95
C HIS A 123 2.95 7.96 -15.84
N ASN A 124 2.32 6.79 -15.97
CA ASN A 124 1.37 6.29 -14.97
C ASN A 124 2.02 6.10 -13.58
N THR A 125 3.21 5.51 -13.53
CA THR A 125 3.95 5.34 -12.27
C THR A 125 4.35 6.68 -11.66
N ARG A 126 4.70 7.69 -12.47
CA ARG A 126 5.04 9.03 -11.99
C ARG A 126 3.82 9.79 -11.46
N VAL A 127 2.69 9.74 -12.17
CA VAL A 127 1.43 10.31 -11.67
C VAL A 127 1.06 9.66 -10.34
N MET A 128 1.28 8.34 -10.23
CA MET A 128 1.04 7.59 -9.01
C MET A 128 1.91 8.04 -7.83
N SER A 129 3.22 8.13 -8.03
CA SER A 129 4.15 8.54 -6.98
C SER A 129 3.82 9.94 -6.47
N ASN A 130 3.44 10.85 -7.36
CA ASN A 130 3.03 12.20 -7.00
C ASN A 130 1.76 12.16 -6.15
N PHE A 131 0.73 11.44 -6.59
CA PHE A 131 -0.52 11.30 -5.84
C PHE A 131 -0.29 10.77 -4.42
N LEU A 132 0.53 9.71 -4.28
CA LEU A 132 0.87 9.12 -2.98
C LEU A 132 1.71 10.05 -2.09
N SER A 133 2.49 10.94 -2.68
CA SER A 133 3.24 11.95 -1.94
C SER A 133 2.31 13.06 -1.45
N SER A 134 1.30 13.41 -2.25
CA SER A 134 0.30 14.43 -1.93
C SER A 134 -0.69 14.00 -0.86
N THR A 135 -1.05 12.72 -0.72
CA THR A 135 -1.92 12.26 0.38
C THR A 135 -1.24 12.31 1.75
N CYS A 136 0.06 12.59 1.78
CA CYS A 136 0.82 12.87 3.00
C CYS A 136 0.96 14.39 3.24
N THR A 137 0.15 15.22 2.59
CA THR A 137 -0.15 16.53 3.17
C THR A 137 -0.88 16.25 4.47
N THR A 138 -0.21 16.48 5.59
CA THR A 138 -0.86 16.72 6.88
C THR A 138 -2.17 17.43 6.61
N ASP A 139 -3.30 16.81 6.96
CA ASP A 139 -4.57 17.53 7.01
C ASP A 139 -4.29 18.86 7.72
N PRO A 140 -4.83 19.99 7.23
CA PRO A 140 -4.64 21.26 7.91
C PRO A 140 -4.99 21.04 9.39
N SER A 141 -4.05 21.41 10.27
CA SER A 141 -4.19 21.14 11.71
C SER A 141 -5.56 21.61 12.18
N MET A 142 -6.35 20.70 12.75
CA MET A 142 -7.66 21.03 13.29
C MET A 142 -7.49 22.20 14.28
N PRO A 143 -8.22 23.32 14.10
CA PRO A 143 -8.12 24.45 15.01
C PRO A 143 -8.43 24.04 16.46
N GLY A 144 -7.72 24.62 17.43
CA GLY A 144 -7.86 24.29 18.84
C GLY A 144 -9.29 24.39 19.37
N ASP A 145 -10.05 25.37 18.88
CA ASP A 145 -11.46 25.55 19.22
C ASP A 145 -12.34 24.35 18.84
N VAL A 146 -12.10 23.79 17.65
CA VAL A 146 -12.84 22.62 17.15
C VAL A 146 -12.53 21.40 18.00
N ILE A 147 -11.26 21.22 18.39
CA ILE A 147 -10.83 20.15 19.31
C ILE A 147 -11.50 20.30 20.68
N CYS A 148 -11.50 21.51 21.24
CA CYS A 148 -12.14 21.82 22.52
C CYS A 148 -13.65 21.54 22.50
N ILE A 149 -14.34 21.95 21.42
CA ILE A 149 -15.77 21.69 21.23
C ILE A 149 -16.02 20.17 21.11
N ALA A 150 -15.23 19.47 20.30
CA ALA A 150 -15.37 18.03 20.11
C ALA A 150 -15.15 17.26 21.43
N GLN A 151 -14.11 17.59 22.19
CA GLN A 151 -13.84 16.99 23.49
C GLN A 151 -14.99 17.23 24.48
N ARG A 152 -15.50 18.46 24.55
CA ARG A 152 -16.65 18.81 25.39
C ARG A 152 -17.89 17.99 25.03
N GLU A 153 -18.20 17.86 23.74
CA GLU A 153 -19.35 17.09 23.28
C GLU A 153 -19.18 15.58 23.49
N ILE A 154 -17.96 15.03 23.36
CA ILE A 154 -17.68 13.63 23.71
C ILE A 154 -17.96 13.36 25.19
N VAL A 155 -17.51 14.25 26.08
CA VAL A 155 -17.77 14.13 27.53
C VAL A 155 -19.28 14.22 27.81
N ARG A 156 -19.96 15.20 27.18
CA ARG A 156 -21.42 15.36 27.28
C ARG A 156 -22.16 14.10 26.81
N HIS A 157 -21.78 13.54 25.66
CA HIS A 157 -22.41 12.33 25.13
C HIS A 157 -22.17 11.13 26.04
N LYS A 158 -20.94 10.91 26.52
CA LYS A 158 -20.62 9.80 27.44
C LYS A 158 -21.39 9.91 28.76
N ALA A 159 -21.50 11.11 29.32
CA ALA A 159 -22.28 11.35 30.54
C ALA A 159 -23.80 11.15 30.33
N ASN A 160 -24.30 11.34 29.11
CA ASN A 160 -25.72 11.17 28.77
C ASN A 160 -26.05 9.80 28.18
N GLN A 161 -25.08 8.95 27.85
CA GLN A 161 -25.32 7.59 27.30
C GLN A 161 -26.10 6.67 28.26
N SER A 162 -26.08 6.96 29.56
CA SER A 162 -26.87 6.25 30.58
C SER A 162 -28.29 6.80 30.76
N LYS A 163 -28.65 7.91 30.11
CA LYS A 163 -30.03 8.41 30.12
C LYS A 163 -30.87 7.54 29.21
N THR A 164 -31.98 7.05 29.76
CA THR A 164 -32.95 6.18 29.10
C THR A 164 -33.26 6.67 27.68
N ILE A 165 -33.29 5.75 26.72
CA ILE A 165 -33.81 6.01 25.38
C ILE A 165 -35.19 6.67 25.57
N PRO A 166 -35.41 7.89 25.04
CA PRO A 166 -36.70 8.54 25.21
C PRO A 166 -37.78 7.61 24.67
N LYS A 167 -38.81 7.34 25.49
CA LYS A 167 -39.93 6.50 25.07
C LYS A 167 -40.48 7.08 23.77
N SER A 168 -40.55 6.26 22.72
CA SER A 168 -41.18 6.66 21.47
C SER A 168 -42.59 7.17 21.76
N VAL A 169 -42.91 8.36 21.27
CA VAL A 169 -44.26 8.95 21.36
C VAL A 169 -45.19 8.35 20.29
N TYR A 170 -44.66 7.49 19.42
CA TYR A 170 -45.44 6.82 18.39
C TYR A 170 -46.42 5.84 19.04
N ARG A 171 -47.71 6.22 19.09
CA ARG A 171 -48.81 5.30 19.42
C ARG A 171 -48.98 4.35 18.25
N HIS A 172 -48.61 3.09 18.46
CA HIS A 172 -49.09 2.03 17.58
C HIS A 172 -50.62 1.93 17.78
N VAL A 173 -51.40 2.31 16.77
CA VAL A 173 -52.83 2.00 16.75
C VAL A 173 -52.92 0.56 16.27
N GLU A 174 -53.23 -0.37 17.15
CA GLU A 174 -53.53 -1.74 16.73
C GLU A 174 -54.81 -1.71 15.86
N PRO A 175 -54.81 -2.34 14.67
CA PRO A 175 -56.01 -2.42 13.85
C PRO A 175 -57.09 -3.23 14.59
N ALA A 176 -58.33 -2.75 14.52
CA ALA A 176 -59.49 -3.38 15.14
C ALA A 176 -59.59 -4.85 14.71
N LYS A 177 -59.69 -5.76 15.69
CA LYS A 177 -60.00 -7.17 15.45
C LYS A 177 -61.50 -7.27 15.16
N ASP A 178 -61.86 -7.08 13.91
CA ASP A 178 -63.20 -7.42 13.43
C ASP A 178 -63.35 -8.95 13.37
N PHE A 179 -64.52 -9.37 13.83
CA PHE A 179 -64.95 -10.74 14.03
C PHE A 179 -65.06 -11.55 12.74
N ASN A 180 -64.94 -12.86 12.94
CA ASN A 180 -65.49 -13.96 12.15
C ASN A 180 -64.75 -14.40 10.88
N GLY A 181 -64.36 -15.67 10.90
CA GLY A 181 -64.89 -16.58 9.91
C GLY A 181 -63.86 -17.38 9.14
N MET A 182 -63.84 -18.67 9.47
CA MET A 182 -63.81 -19.75 8.49
C MET A 182 -62.46 -20.05 7.81
N LEU A 183 -61.79 -21.05 8.39
CA LEU A 183 -60.91 -21.97 7.67
C LEU A 183 -61.61 -22.46 6.38
N PHE A 184 -61.00 -22.22 5.24
CA PHE A 184 -61.07 -23.12 4.10
C PHE A 184 -59.65 -23.48 3.67
N LEU A 185 -59.25 -24.70 4.02
CA LEU A 185 -58.35 -25.51 3.22
C LEU A 185 -58.98 -25.68 1.83
N PHE A 186 -58.21 -25.56 0.77
CA PHE A 186 -58.20 -26.54 -0.32
C PHE A 186 -56.97 -26.30 -1.23
N LEU A 187 -56.13 -27.34 -1.28
CA LEU A 187 -55.20 -27.77 -2.33
C LEU A 187 -54.16 -26.76 -2.87
#